data_AF-A0A5J4KT75-F1
#
_entry.id   AF-A0A5J4KT75-F1
#
_cell.length_a   1.000
_cell.length_b   1.000
_cell.length_c   1.000
_cell.angle_alpha   90.00
_cell.angle_beta   90.00
_cell.angle_gamma   90.00
#
_symmetry.space_group_name_H-M   'P 1'
#
loop_
_entity.id
_entity.type
_entity.pdbx_description
1 polymer ?
#
loop_
_entity_poly.entity_id
_entity_poly.type
_entity_poly.pdbx_seq_one_letter_code
_entity_poly.pdbx_strand_id
1 'polypeptide(L)'
;MTHHDDTGKIMTTQSYNYQTFNYQVRLSQSAILGRATMPSISAHISLKEKQREEREKLIVQTAEQVLLEKGYYETSMEEIATRVGISKGTIYLHFKGKDELISAIIQRDLHTFLAELDTMIAQHTTARARFEAILTFLYQGFMCKHTQLLTSIYSGVDIQHKLQEQKNLFREVMEFLFLRIRGIIEEGKASGEITTAISTPIILRTFCGLITPRSYDALLEQHYDLSISSDDAIQQIGQIFFEGITNKHP
;
A
#
# COMPACT_ATOMS: atom_id res chain seq x y z
N MET A 1 8.16 11.42 -21.32
CA MET A 1 9.42 10.85 -21.83
C MET A 1 9.15 9.40 -22.16
N THR A 2 9.79 8.86 -23.19
CA THR A 2 9.83 7.41 -23.41
C THR A 2 10.87 6.85 -22.46
N HIS A 3 10.43 6.20 -21.38
CA HIS A 3 11.35 5.48 -20.50
C HIS A 3 11.74 4.20 -21.22
N HIS A 4 12.99 3.77 -21.19
CA HIS A 4 13.40 2.52 -21.82
C HIS A 4 13.77 1.53 -20.74
N ASP A 5 13.27 0.30 -20.87
CA ASP A 5 13.70 -0.79 -20.00
C ASP A 5 15.10 -1.29 -20.35
N ASP A 6 15.63 -2.22 -19.57
CA ASP A 6 16.96 -2.82 -19.78
C ASP A 6 17.09 -3.54 -21.15
N THR A 7 15.98 -3.70 -21.89
CA THR A 7 15.92 -4.28 -23.24
C THR A 7 15.68 -3.23 -24.35
N GLY A 8 15.64 -1.94 -23.99
CA GLY A 8 15.47 -0.82 -24.92
C GLY A 8 14.00 -0.53 -25.29
N LYS A 9 13.01 -1.13 -24.62
CA LYS A 9 11.60 -0.98 -24.97
C LYS A 9 10.96 0.24 -24.30
N ILE A 10 10.18 1.02 -25.06
CA ILE A 10 9.50 2.23 -24.57
C ILE A 10 8.46 1.85 -23.48
N MET A 11 8.55 2.52 -22.34
CA MET A 11 7.74 2.38 -21.15
C MET A 11 6.97 3.67 -20.90
N THR A 12 5.73 3.50 -20.46
CA THR A 12 4.89 4.59 -19.98
C THR A 12 5.43 5.11 -18.64
N THR A 13 5.14 6.36 -18.29
CA THR A 13 5.45 6.95 -16.98
C THR A 13 4.99 6.06 -15.82
N GLN A 14 3.81 5.48 -15.97
CA GLN A 14 3.21 4.57 -15.00
C GLN A 14 4.00 3.26 -14.88
N SER A 15 4.47 2.71 -16.00
CA SER A 15 5.37 1.54 -16.02
C SER A 15 6.74 1.85 -15.41
N TYR A 16 7.26 3.06 -15.62
CA TYR A 16 8.55 3.49 -15.06
C TYR A 16 8.49 3.71 -13.55
N ASN A 17 7.45 4.37 -13.05
CA ASN A 17 7.24 4.56 -11.61
C ASN A 17 7.01 3.21 -10.91
N TYR A 18 6.25 2.31 -11.54
CA TYR A 18 6.08 0.94 -11.07
C TYR A 18 7.40 0.15 -11.04
N GLN A 19 8.26 0.29 -12.06
CA GLN A 19 9.56 -0.37 -12.05
C GLN A 19 10.56 0.24 -11.07
N THR A 20 10.55 1.57 -10.91
CA THR A 20 11.42 2.27 -9.97
C THR A 20 11.05 1.93 -8.52
N PHE A 21 9.76 1.84 -8.22
CA PHE A 21 9.27 1.34 -6.94
C PHE A 21 9.61 -0.13 -6.73
N ASN A 22 9.34 -1.02 -7.70
CA ASN A 22 9.75 -2.42 -7.63
C ASN A 22 11.28 -2.62 -7.55
N TYR A 23 12.05 -1.66 -8.07
CA TYR A 23 13.50 -1.61 -7.95
C TYR A 23 13.91 -1.18 -6.54
N GLN A 24 13.29 -0.15 -5.96
CA GLN A 24 13.53 0.24 -4.55
C GLN A 24 13.09 -0.85 -3.57
N VAL A 25 11.96 -1.52 -3.83
CA VAL A 25 11.51 -2.69 -3.09
C VAL A 25 12.50 -3.85 -3.28
N ARG A 26 12.98 -4.14 -4.49
CA ARG A 26 14.07 -5.14 -4.72
C ARG A 26 15.40 -4.77 -4.07
N LEU A 27 15.75 -3.49 -4.02
CA LEU A 27 16.96 -3.00 -3.35
C LEU A 27 16.84 -3.16 -1.84
N SER A 28 15.65 -2.94 -1.28
CA SER A 28 15.37 -3.27 0.11
C SER A 28 15.38 -4.79 0.36
N GLN A 29 14.92 -5.61 -0.60
CA GLN A 29 15.00 -7.08 -0.55
C GLN A 29 16.45 -7.60 -0.66
N SER A 30 17.31 -7.00 -1.48
CA SER A 30 18.71 -7.42 -1.68
C SER A 30 19.63 -6.95 -0.55
N ALA A 31 19.33 -5.81 0.07
CA ALA A 31 19.98 -5.35 1.30
C ALA A 31 19.70 -6.29 2.48
N ILE A 32 18.47 -6.82 2.59
CA ILE A 32 18.09 -7.81 3.61
C ILE A 32 18.75 -9.19 3.38
N LEU A 33 19.08 -9.55 2.14
CA LEU A 33 19.67 -10.85 1.77
C LEU A 33 21.21 -10.85 1.61
N GLY A 34 21.89 -9.74 1.97
CA GLY A 34 23.36 -9.68 2.02
C GLY A 34 24.10 -9.92 0.69
N ARG A 35 23.41 -9.80 -0.45
CA ARG A 35 23.96 -10.06 -1.79
C ARG A 35 23.57 -8.97 -2.79
N ALA A 36 24.21 -7.80 -2.72
CA ALA A 36 24.31 -6.90 -3.87
C ALA A 36 25.45 -5.89 -3.70
N THR A 37 26.47 -5.98 -4.55
CA THR A 37 27.35 -4.85 -4.89
C THR A 37 26.58 -3.86 -5.76
N MET A 38 26.59 -2.59 -5.39
CA MET A 38 25.86 -1.51 -6.07
C MET A 38 26.41 -1.21 -7.46
N PRO A 39 25.57 -1.22 -8.52
CA PRO A 39 25.78 -0.35 -9.67
C PRO A 39 25.21 1.03 -9.32
N SER A 40 26.06 2.07 -9.33
CA SER A 40 25.66 3.45 -9.09
C SER A 40 24.82 3.99 -10.25
N ILE A 41 23.50 4.07 -10.10
CA ILE A 41 22.63 4.81 -11.03
C ILE A 41 22.46 6.23 -10.50
N SER A 42 23.35 7.13 -10.93
CA SER A 42 23.14 8.57 -10.82
C SER A 42 22.14 9.03 -11.89
N ALA A 43 20.84 8.94 -11.61
CA ALA A 43 19.81 9.43 -12.53
C ALA A 43 19.60 10.95 -12.36
N HIS A 44 20.21 11.76 -13.25
CA HIS A 44 19.84 13.16 -13.41
C HIS A 44 18.47 13.25 -14.12
N ILE A 45 17.40 13.46 -13.34
CA ILE A 45 16.06 13.73 -13.87
C ILE A 45 16.07 15.11 -14.58
N SER A 46 15.60 15.16 -15.82
CA SER A 46 15.55 16.42 -16.56
C SER A 46 14.54 17.41 -15.96
N LEU A 47 14.79 18.73 -16.09
CA LEU A 47 13.85 19.76 -15.62
C LEU A 47 12.44 19.58 -16.20
N LYS A 48 12.35 19.17 -17.47
CA LYS A 48 11.08 18.90 -18.15
C LYS A 48 10.32 17.72 -17.53
N GLU A 49 11.05 16.71 -17.06
CA GLU A 49 10.45 15.54 -16.41
C GLU A 49 9.89 15.91 -15.04
N LYS A 50 10.67 16.66 -14.25
CA LYS A 50 10.23 17.16 -12.94
C LYS A 50 8.96 18.03 -13.06
N GLN A 51 8.92 18.92 -14.05
CA GLN A 51 7.73 19.73 -14.34
C GLN A 51 6.52 18.88 -14.77
N ARG A 52 6.75 17.76 -15.47
CA ARG A 52 5.68 16.83 -15.83
C ARG A 52 5.11 16.16 -14.58
N GLU A 53 5.98 15.64 -13.72
CA GLU A 53 5.59 14.96 -12.47
C GLU A 53 4.84 15.90 -11.51
N GLU A 54 5.33 17.13 -11.32
CA GLU A 54 4.64 18.13 -10.50
C GLU A 54 3.24 18.45 -11.03
N ARG A 55 3.10 18.51 -12.36
CA ARG A 55 1.79 18.71 -13.00
C ARG A 55 0.87 17.50 -12.82
N GLU A 56 1.37 16.28 -12.99
CA GLU A 56 0.60 15.06 -12.77
C GLU A 56 0.10 14.99 -11.32
N LYS A 57 0.94 15.32 -10.33
CA LYS A 57 0.55 15.40 -8.92
C LYS A 57 -0.59 16.40 -8.70
N LEU A 58 -0.48 17.60 -9.28
CA LEU A 58 -1.52 18.64 -9.16
C LEU A 58 -2.85 18.19 -9.81
N ILE A 59 -2.79 17.54 -10.97
CA ILE A 59 -3.96 16.99 -11.65
C ILE A 59 -4.64 15.94 -10.77
N VAL A 60 -3.87 14.97 -10.22
CA VAL A 60 -4.40 13.90 -9.36
C VAL A 60 -5.04 14.46 -8.09
N GLN A 61 -4.38 15.41 -7.42
CA GLN A 61 -4.93 16.08 -6.22
C GLN A 61 -6.23 16.83 -6.53
N THR A 62 -6.28 17.56 -7.65
CA THR A 62 -7.49 18.30 -8.03
C THR A 62 -8.62 17.36 -8.43
N ALA A 63 -8.31 16.28 -9.16
CA ALA A 63 -9.28 15.28 -9.57
C ALA A 63 -9.95 14.62 -8.36
N GLU A 64 -9.17 14.26 -7.33
CA GLU A 64 -9.69 13.72 -6.08
C GLU A 64 -10.65 14.68 -5.39
N GLN A 65 -10.30 15.97 -5.26
CA GLN A 65 -11.18 16.98 -4.66
C GLN A 65 -12.52 17.08 -5.41
N VAL A 66 -12.47 17.16 -6.74
CA VAL A 66 -13.69 17.24 -7.56
C VAL A 66 -14.55 15.99 -7.41
N LEU A 67 -13.92 14.80 -7.40
CA LEU A 67 -14.60 13.52 -7.21
C LEU A 67 -15.26 13.43 -5.83
N LEU A 68 -14.59 13.89 -4.77
CA LEU A 68 -15.14 13.93 -3.41
C LEU A 68 -16.30 14.92 -3.27
N GLU A 69 -16.24 16.05 -3.98
CA GLU A 69 -17.30 17.08 -3.94
C GLU A 69 -18.57 16.65 -4.68
N LYS A 70 -18.44 15.99 -5.84
CA LYS A 70 -19.53 15.81 -6.80
C LYS A 70 -19.83 14.35 -7.16
N GLY A 71 -18.96 13.44 -6.77
CA GLY A 71 -19.03 12.04 -7.21
C GLY A 71 -18.53 11.83 -8.64
N TYR A 72 -18.49 10.55 -9.04
CA TYR A 72 -17.91 10.12 -10.32
C TYR A 72 -18.64 10.69 -11.55
N TYR A 73 -19.97 10.65 -11.55
CA TYR A 73 -20.77 10.96 -12.74
C TYR A 73 -20.75 12.44 -13.13
N GLU A 74 -20.89 13.31 -12.14
CA GLU A 74 -20.94 14.77 -12.32
C GLU A 74 -19.55 15.38 -12.56
N THR A 75 -18.48 14.61 -12.35
CA THR A 75 -17.11 15.04 -12.65
C THR A 75 -16.82 14.92 -14.15
N SER A 76 -16.14 15.93 -14.73
CA SER A 76 -15.66 15.92 -16.13
C SER A 76 -14.17 16.23 -16.24
N MET A 77 -13.53 15.75 -17.32
CA MET A 77 -12.10 16.03 -17.58
C MET A 77 -11.86 17.53 -17.82
N GLU A 78 -12.82 18.22 -18.47
CA GLU A 78 -12.76 19.66 -18.71
C GLU A 78 -12.81 20.47 -17.41
N GLU A 79 -13.66 20.07 -16.45
CA GLU A 79 -13.71 20.74 -15.15
C GLU A 79 -12.37 20.60 -14.42
N ILE A 80 -11.81 19.39 -14.38
CA ILE A 80 -10.52 19.14 -13.72
C ILE A 80 -9.43 19.98 -14.39
N ALA A 81 -9.36 20.01 -15.72
CA ALA A 81 -8.40 20.83 -16.45
C ALA A 81 -8.54 22.32 -16.11
N THR A 82 -9.77 22.80 -16.03
CA THR A 82 -10.10 24.19 -15.69
C THR A 82 -9.65 24.54 -14.27
N ARG A 83 -9.93 23.68 -13.28
CA ARG A 83 -9.51 23.89 -11.89
C ARG A 83 -7.99 23.85 -11.70
N VAL A 84 -7.30 22.97 -12.44
CA VAL A 84 -5.83 22.91 -12.46
C VAL A 84 -5.21 24.12 -13.18
N GLY A 85 -5.96 24.79 -14.06
CA GLY A 85 -5.47 25.90 -14.87
C GLY A 85 -4.71 25.46 -16.13
N ILE A 86 -5.07 24.31 -16.71
CA ILE A 86 -4.46 23.76 -17.93
C ILE A 86 -5.48 23.61 -19.06
N SER A 87 -4.98 23.51 -20.30
CA SER A 87 -5.87 23.29 -21.45
C SER A 87 -6.47 21.88 -21.45
N LYS A 88 -7.63 21.71 -22.09
CA LYS A 88 -8.22 20.41 -22.36
C LYS A 88 -7.23 19.46 -23.05
N GLY A 89 -6.49 19.94 -24.05
CA GLY A 89 -5.46 19.13 -24.71
C GLY A 89 -4.38 18.64 -23.74
N THR A 90 -3.96 19.49 -22.80
CA THR A 90 -2.91 19.17 -21.83
C THR A 90 -3.32 18.07 -20.86
N ILE A 91 -4.56 18.08 -20.33
CA ILE A 91 -4.97 17.02 -19.39
C ILE A 91 -4.98 15.64 -20.08
N TYR A 92 -5.42 15.57 -21.34
CA TYR A 92 -5.45 14.33 -22.13
C TYR A 92 -4.06 13.82 -22.54
N LEU A 93 -3.02 14.65 -22.47
CA LEU A 93 -1.64 14.19 -22.61
C LEU A 93 -1.14 13.41 -21.38
N HIS A 94 -1.76 13.62 -20.22
CA HIS A 94 -1.40 12.96 -18.97
C HIS A 94 -2.36 11.80 -18.63
N PHE A 95 -3.66 11.98 -18.84
CA PHE A 95 -4.69 11.01 -18.47
C PHE A 95 -5.76 10.92 -19.56
N LYS A 96 -6.02 9.70 -20.04
CA LYS A 96 -7.00 9.42 -21.10
C LYS A 96 -8.44 9.63 -20.65
N GLY A 97 -8.71 9.60 -19.35
CA GLY A 97 -10.05 9.77 -18.80
C GLY A 97 -10.10 9.67 -17.29
N LYS A 98 -11.34 9.72 -16.77
CA LYS A 98 -11.64 9.69 -15.32
C LYS A 98 -11.14 8.41 -14.65
N ASP A 99 -11.24 7.28 -15.34
CA ASP A 99 -10.83 5.99 -14.77
C ASP A 99 -9.32 5.97 -14.51
N GLU A 100 -8.50 6.44 -15.45
CA GLU A 100 -7.04 6.51 -15.27
C GLU A 100 -6.65 7.49 -14.14
N LEU A 101 -7.40 8.58 -13.97
CA LEU A 101 -7.22 9.49 -12.83
C LEU A 101 -7.55 8.80 -11.51
N ILE A 102 -8.62 8.03 -11.45
CA ILE A 102 -9.02 7.29 -10.24
C ILE A 102 -7.98 6.23 -9.92
N SER A 103 -7.51 5.46 -10.90
CA SER A 103 -6.41 4.51 -10.71
C SER A 103 -5.17 5.21 -10.15
N ALA A 104 -4.84 6.41 -10.65
CA ALA A 104 -3.70 7.19 -10.17
C ALA A 104 -3.91 7.73 -8.73
N ILE A 105 -5.13 8.14 -8.37
CA ILE A 105 -5.48 8.52 -6.99
C ILE A 105 -5.31 7.32 -6.07
N ILE A 106 -5.90 6.17 -6.41
CA ILE A 106 -5.82 4.93 -5.62
C ILE A 106 -4.37 4.50 -5.44
N GLN A 107 -3.57 4.56 -6.51
CA GLN A 107 -2.15 4.19 -6.46
C GLN A 107 -1.37 5.16 -5.56
N ARG A 108 -1.59 6.47 -5.67
CA ARG A 108 -0.94 7.47 -4.80
C ARG A 108 -1.27 7.22 -3.33
N ASP A 109 -2.53 6.92 -3.02
CA ASP A 109 -2.98 6.70 -1.65
C ASP A 109 -2.45 5.39 -1.09
N LEU A 110 -2.40 4.34 -1.91
CA LEU A 110 -1.70 3.10 -1.57
C LEU A 110 -0.24 3.38 -1.20
N HIS A 111 0.49 4.10 -2.05
CA HIS A 111 1.90 4.42 -1.77
C HIS A 111 2.07 5.22 -0.48
N THR A 112 1.17 6.18 -0.22
CA THR A 112 1.15 6.96 1.01
C THR A 112 0.91 6.05 2.22
N PHE A 113 -0.08 5.17 2.13
CA PHE A 113 -0.40 4.19 3.17
C PHE A 113 0.77 3.25 3.47
N LEU A 114 1.43 2.70 2.44
CA LEU A 114 2.58 1.82 2.63
C LEU A 114 3.77 2.56 3.26
N ALA A 115 3.97 3.83 2.91
CA ALA A 115 5.02 4.67 3.51
C ALA A 115 4.73 4.99 4.99
N GLU A 116 3.46 5.28 5.31
CA GLU A 116 3.01 5.47 6.70
C GLU A 116 3.17 4.19 7.53
N LEU A 117 2.81 3.03 6.96
CA LEU A 117 3.02 1.71 7.56
C LEU A 117 4.51 1.47 7.87
N ASP A 118 5.40 1.71 6.91
CA ASP A 118 6.84 1.56 7.10
C ASP A 118 7.39 2.50 8.17
N THR A 119 6.95 3.75 8.14
CA THR A 119 7.36 4.77 9.13
C THR A 119 6.93 4.34 10.53
N MET A 120 5.69 3.86 10.67
CA MET A 120 5.15 3.36 11.93
C MET A 120 5.93 2.13 12.42
N ILE A 121 6.22 1.14 11.56
CA ILE A 121 7.02 -0.04 11.94
C ILE A 121 8.41 0.38 12.43
N ALA A 122 9.03 1.35 11.76
CA ALA A 122 10.37 1.84 12.10
C ALA A 122 10.44 2.59 13.44
N GLN A 123 9.31 3.06 13.99
CA GLN A 123 9.27 3.69 15.31
C GLN A 123 9.43 2.69 16.47
N HIS A 124 9.32 1.40 16.19
CA HIS A 124 9.38 0.34 17.19
C HIS A 124 10.66 -0.50 17.06
N THR A 125 11.22 -0.90 18.21
CA THR A 125 12.49 -1.63 18.29
C THR A 125 12.32 -3.13 18.52
N THR A 126 11.30 -3.53 19.27
CA THR A 126 10.99 -4.94 19.54
C THR A 126 10.10 -5.51 18.43
N ALA A 127 10.30 -6.78 18.06
CA ALA A 127 9.41 -7.49 17.16
C ALA A 127 7.96 -7.42 17.65
N ARG A 128 7.74 -7.55 18.97
CA ARG A 128 6.41 -7.46 19.58
C ARG A 128 5.68 -6.16 19.22
N ALA A 129 6.25 -5.03 19.62
CA ALA A 129 5.67 -3.73 19.33
C ALA A 129 5.45 -3.50 17.82
N ARG A 130 6.34 -4.02 16.95
CA ARG A 130 6.16 -3.91 15.50
C ARG A 130 4.93 -4.67 14.99
N PHE A 131 4.67 -5.93 15.40
CA PHE A 131 3.43 -6.56 14.93
C PHE A 131 2.18 -5.96 15.58
N GLU A 132 2.23 -5.57 16.86
CA GLU A 132 1.10 -4.89 17.51
C GLU A 132 0.74 -3.63 16.73
N ALA A 133 1.74 -2.86 16.32
CA ALA A 133 1.52 -1.64 15.58
C ALA A 133 1.06 -1.89 14.12
N ILE A 134 1.52 -2.97 13.46
CA ILE A 134 0.96 -3.44 12.18
C ILE A 134 -0.52 -3.78 12.32
N LEU A 135 -0.88 -4.54 13.37
CA LEU A 135 -2.27 -4.88 13.67
C LEU A 135 -3.07 -3.58 13.82
N THR A 136 -2.74 -2.73 14.80
CA THR A 136 -3.46 -1.48 15.07
C THR A 136 -3.60 -0.60 13.83
N PHE A 137 -2.53 -0.43 13.04
CA PHE A 137 -2.56 0.40 11.85
C PHE A 137 -3.45 -0.15 10.74
N LEU A 138 -3.44 -1.46 10.51
CA LEU A 138 -4.35 -2.11 9.56
C LEU A 138 -5.80 -2.02 10.02
N TYR A 139 -6.04 -2.08 11.33
CA TYR A 139 -7.38 -1.96 11.92
C TYR A 139 -7.91 -0.51 11.91
N GLN A 140 -7.06 0.51 12.03
CA GLN A 140 -7.49 1.92 12.12
C GLN A 140 -7.37 2.73 10.82
N GLY A 141 -6.39 2.44 9.96
CA GLY A 141 -5.92 3.40 8.95
C GLY A 141 -6.43 3.22 7.53
N PHE A 142 -6.34 2.01 6.96
CA PHE A 142 -6.43 1.85 5.51
C PHE A 142 -7.86 1.71 4.98
N MET A 143 -8.65 0.86 5.63
CA MET A 143 -9.92 0.41 5.08
C MET A 143 -10.97 1.53 5.14
N CYS A 144 -10.96 2.38 6.17
CA CYS A 144 -11.99 3.41 6.32
C CYS A 144 -11.93 4.52 5.24
N LYS A 145 -10.75 5.09 4.95
CA LYS A 145 -10.63 6.20 3.98
C LYS A 145 -10.85 5.74 2.54
N HIS A 146 -10.27 4.61 2.15
CA HIS A 146 -10.46 4.06 0.82
C HIS A 146 -11.89 3.57 0.59
N THR A 147 -12.50 2.90 1.57
CA THR A 147 -13.89 2.44 1.40
C THR A 147 -14.84 3.61 1.17
N GLN A 148 -14.64 4.78 1.78
CA GLN A 148 -15.49 5.94 1.54
C GLN A 148 -15.37 6.54 0.13
N LEU A 149 -14.14 6.80 -0.34
CA LEU A 149 -13.93 7.31 -1.69
C LEU A 149 -14.41 6.30 -2.74
N LEU A 150 -14.05 5.02 -2.56
CA LEU A 150 -14.47 3.95 -3.45
C LEU A 150 -16.00 3.75 -3.42
N THR A 151 -16.66 3.76 -2.26
CA THR A 151 -18.13 3.66 -2.18
C THR A 151 -18.84 4.85 -2.82
N SER A 152 -18.29 6.07 -2.70
CA SER A 152 -18.83 7.28 -3.36
C SER A 152 -18.67 7.27 -4.90
N ILE A 153 -17.61 6.65 -5.40
CA ILE A 153 -17.31 6.51 -6.84
C ILE A 153 -18.04 5.30 -7.45
N TYR A 154 -18.17 4.20 -6.72
CA TYR A 154 -18.63 2.90 -7.23
C TYR A 154 -20.12 2.60 -7.03
N SER A 155 -20.93 3.54 -6.54
CA SER A 155 -22.39 3.42 -6.57
C SER A 155 -22.97 3.44 -7.99
N GLY A 156 -22.13 3.52 -9.04
CA GLY A 156 -22.56 3.52 -10.43
C GLY A 156 -21.70 2.83 -11.50
N VAL A 157 -20.47 2.38 -11.23
CA VAL A 157 -19.56 1.88 -12.29
C VAL A 157 -19.63 0.35 -12.46
N ASP A 158 -19.34 -0.12 -13.70
CA ASP A 158 -19.27 -1.52 -14.12
C ASP A 158 -18.29 -2.38 -13.27
N ILE A 159 -18.71 -3.60 -12.93
CA ILE A 159 -18.18 -4.42 -11.83
C ILE A 159 -16.86 -5.14 -12.21
N GLN A 160 -16.56 -5.30 -13.49
CA GLN A 160 -15.41 -6.11 -13.93
C GLN A 160 -14.04 -5.40 -13.80
N HIS A 161 -13.92 -4.13 -14.20
CA HIS A 161 -12.67 -3.36 -14.03
C HIS A 161 -12.35 -3.17 -12.54
N LYS A 162 -13.40 -2.99 -11.73
CA LYS A 162 -13.38 -2.90 -10.26
C LYS A 162 -12.71 -4.11 -9.59
N LEU A 163 -13.00 -5.32 -10.06
CA LEU A 163 -12.43 -6.55 -9.49
C LEU A 163 -10.94 -6.69 -9.78
N GLN A 164 -10.46 -6.20 -10.92
CA GLN A 164 -9.05 -6.37 -11.29
C GLN A 164 -8.15 -5.38 -10.57
N GLU A 165 -8.55 -4.11 -10.46
CA GLU A 165 -7.81 -3.10 -9.70
C GLU A 165 -7.77 -3.42 -8.20
N GLN A 166 -8.90 -3.83 -7.61
CA GLN A 166 -8.91 -4.31 -6.21
C GLN A 166 -7.95 -5.49 -6.00
N LYS A 167 -7.92 -6.47 -6.93
CA LYS A 167 -7.02 -7.62 -6.82
C LYS A 167 -5.55 -7.21 -6.87
N ASN A 168 -5.20 -6.25 -7.72
CA ASN A 168 -3.84 -5.75 -7.84
C ASN A 168 -3.42 -4.97 -6.59
N LEU A 169 -4.29 -4.08 -6.11
CA LEU A 169 -4.08 -3.31 -4.89
C LEU A 169 -3.87 -4.22 -3.68
N PHE A 170 -4.79 -5.17 -3.48
CA PHE A 170 -4.69 -6.13 -2.38
C PHE A 170 -3.41 -6.96 -2.47
N ARG A 171 -3.03 -7.39 -3.68
CA ARG A 171 -1.77 -8.11 -3.90
C ARG A 171 -0.56 -7.27 -3.49
N GLU A 172 -0.49 -6.02 -3.91
CA GLU A 172 0.65 -5.15 -3.61
C GLU A 172 0.78 -4.88 -2.10
N VAL A 173 -0.34 -4.62 -1.41
CA VAL A 173 -0.36 -4.49 0.06
C VAL A 173 0.09 -5.79 0.74
N MET A 174 -0.41 -6.93 0.29
CA MET A 174 -0.06 -8.23 0.87
C MET A 174 1.41 -8.59 0.63
N GLU A 175 1.95 -8.35 -0.56
CA GLU A 175 3.35 -8.58 -0.88
C GLU A 175 4.28 -7.71 -0.02
N PHE A 176 3.91 -6.44 0.16
CA PHE A 176 4.64 -5.52 1.03
C PHE A 176 4.63 -5.98 2.49
N LEU A 177 3.46 -6.27 3.04
CA LEU A 177 3.29 -6.75 4.41
C LEU A 177 4.06 -8.06 4.63
N PHE A 178 3.95 -9.01 3.69
CA PHE A 178 4.62 -10.30 3.77
C PHE A 178 6.14 -10.14 3.95
N LEU A 179 6.76 -9.23 3.20
CA LEU A 179 8.18 -8.95 3.29
C LEU A 179 8.57 -8.29 4.62
N ARG A 180 7.79 -7.30 5.07
CA ARG A 180 8.04 -6.63 6.35
C ARG A 180 7.89 -7.56 7.54
N ILE A 181 6.79 -8.32 7.58
CA ILE A 181 6.53 -9.30 8.63
C ILE A 181 7.64 -10.37 8.65
N ARG A 182 8.05 -10.87 7.49
CA ARG A 182 9.17 -11.82 7.41
C ARG A 182 10.45 -11.23 7.98
N GLY A 183 10.79 -9.98 7.62
CA GLY A 183 11.96 -9.29 8.17
C GLY A 183 11.92 -9.20 9.69
N ILE A 184 10.78 -8.80 10.26
CA ILE A 184 10.56 -8.73 11.70
C ILE A 184 10.76 -10.10 12.37
N ILE A 185 10.27 -11.19 11.76
CA ILE A 185 10.44 -12.55 12.30
C ILE A 185 11.91 -12.95 12.32
N GLU A 186 12.65 -12.73 11.23
CA GLU A 186 14.06 -13.10 11.15
C GLU A 186 14.93 -12.27 12.11
N GLU A 187 14.67 -10.96 12.22
CA GLU A 187 15.33 -10.09 13.20
C GLU A 187 15.03 -10.53 14.64
N GLY A 188 13.77 -10.82 14.95
CA GLY A 188 13.36 -11.29 16.27
C GLY A 188 13.96 -12.65 16.64
N LYS A 189 14.15 -13.55 15.66
CA LYS A 189 14.87 -14.81 15.87
C LYS A 189 16.35 -14.59 16.13
N ALA A 190 16.98 -13.69 15.38
CA ALA A 190 18.39 -13.36 15.56
C ALA A 190 18.66 -12.67 16.91
N SER A 191 17.74 -11.85 17.40
CA SER A 191 17.84 -11.19 18.71
C SER A 191 17.45 -12.09 19.89
N GLY A 192 16.84 -13.24 19.63
CA GLY A 192 16.32 -14.16 20.66
C GLY A 192 14.95 -13.78 21.22
N GLU A 193 14.30 -12.75 20.67
CA GLU A 193 12.93 -12.35 21.04
C GLU A 193 11.89 -13.38 20.57
N ILE A 194 12.08 -13.93 19.37
CA ILE A 194 11.20 -14.93 18.76
C ILE A 194 11.89 -16.30 18.80
N THR A 195 11.11 -17.34 19.10
CA THR A 195 11.62 -18.70 19.15
C THR A 195 12.09 -19.21 17.80
N THR A 196 13.22 -19.91 17.80
CA THR A 196 13.74 -20.62 16.61
C THR A 196 13.11 -21.99 16.44
N ALA A 197 12.36 -22.48 17.44
CA ALA A 197 11.67 -23.77 17.39
C ALA A 197 10.54 -23.82 16.35
N ILE A 198 9.95 -22.66 16.01
CA ILE A 198 8.88 -22.55 15.02
C ILE A 198 9.46 -21.94 13.73
N SER A 199 9.19 -22.58 12.59
CA SER A 199 9.72 -22.10 11.31
C SER A 199 9.08 -20.78 10.89
N THR A 200 9.87 -19.91 10.23
CA THR A 200 9.40 -18.59 9.78
C THR A 200 8.14 -18.67 8.90
N PRO A 201 8.03 -19.62 7.94
CA PRO A 201 6.82 -19.73 7.12
C PRO A 201 5.54 -20.01 7.94
N ILE A 202 5.64 -20.73 9.06
CA ILE A 202 4.50 -21.02 9.93
C ILE A 202 4.09 -19.76 10.70
N ILE A 203 5.06 -19.08 11.34
CA ILE A 203 4.80 -17.82 12.06
C ILE A 203 4.16 -16.79 11.12
N LEU A 204 4.76 -16.62 9.94
CA LEU A 204 4.30 -15.69 8.91
C LEU A 204 2.89 -16.02 8.43
N ARG A 205 2.60 -17.28 8.09
CA ARG A 205 1.27 -17.69 7.61
C ARG A 205 0.21 -17.52 8.70
N THR A 206 0.54 -17.83 9.95
CA THR A 206 -0.36 -17.63 11.09
C THR A 206 -0.66 -16.15 11.28
N PHE A 207 0.36 -15.29 11.27
CA PHE A 207 0.16 -13.85 11.41
C PHE A 207 -0.64 -13.25 10.24
N CYS A 208 -0.31 -13.63 8.99
CA CYS A 208 -1.06 -13.21 7.81
C CYS A 208 -2.54 -13.64 7.87
N GLY A 209 -2.84 -14.75 8.56
CA GLY A 209 -4.21 -15.20 8.81
C GLY A 209 -5.02 -14.26 9.71
N LEU A 210 -4.36 -13.49 10.58
CA LEU A 210 -5.00 -12.53 11.49
C LEU A 210 -5.46 -11.25 10.77
N ILE A 211 -4.77 -10.88 9.71
CA ILE A 211 -4.95 -9.61 8.98
C ILE A 211 -5.74 -9.76 7.66
N THR A 212 -6.50 -10.85 7.51
CA THR A 212 -7.33 -11.05 6.31
C THR A 212 -8.61 -10.20 6.36
N PRO A 213 -9.19 -9.82 5.20
CA PRO A 213 -10.49 -9.16 5.16
C PRO A 213 -11.60 -9.95 5.86
N ARG A 214 -11.55 -11.29 5.83
CA ARG A 214 -12.54 -12.14 6.53
C ARG A 214 -12.37 -12.15 8.04
N SER A 215 -11.14 -12.12 8.54
CA SER A 215 -10.90 -11.96 9.98
C SER A 215 -11.29 -10.57 10.45
N TYR A 216 -11.19 -9.56 9.58
CA TYR A 216 -11.71 -8.21 9.79
C TYR A 216 -13.25 -8.15 9.82
N ASP A 217 -13.93 -8.71 8.81
CA ASP A 217 -15.40 -8.77 8.76
C ASP A 217 -15.96 -9.52 9.98
N ALA A 218 -15.35 -10.64 10.36
CA ALA A 218 -15.76 -11.41 11.53
C ALA A 218 -15.56 -10.69 12.88
N LEU A 219 -14.67 -9.69 12.96
CA LEU A 219 -14.43 -8.89 14.17
C LEU A 219 -15.31 -7.64 14.25
N LEU A 220 -15.79 -7.12 13.12
CA LEU A 220 -16.60 -5.90 13.05
C LEU A 220 -18.10 -6.18 12.83
N GLU A 221 -18.43 -7.23 12.07
CA GLU A 221 -19.80 -7.71 11.97
C GLU A 221 -20.12 -8.48 13.26
N GLN A 222 -21.23 -8.10 13.90
CA GLN A 222 -21.77 -8.62 15.16
C GLN A 222 -22.13 -10.13 15.13
N HIS A 223 -21.53 -10.92 14.25
CA HIS A 223 -21.84 -12.32 14.00
C HIS A 223 -21.21 -13.29 15.01
N TYR A 224 -20.24 -12.82 15.79
CA TYR A 224 -19.81 -13.48 17.01
C TYR A 224 -20.15 -12.56 18.19
N ASP A 225 -20.83 -13.11 19.20
CA ASP A 225 -21.24 -12.42 20.44
C ASP A 225 -20.02 -12.12 21.33
N LEU A 226 -19.09 -11.35 20.77
CA LEU A 226 -17.92 -10.82 21.43
C LEU A 226 -18.40 -9.56 22.14
N SER A 227 -18.72 -9.69 23.43
CA SER A 227 -19.02 -8.57 24.34
C SER A 227 -17.78 -7.70 24.63
N ILE A 228 -16.89 -7.54 23.65
CA ILE A 228 -15.61 -6.84 23.75
C ILE A 228 -15.44 -5.86 22.59
N SER A 229 -14.72 -4.76 22.83
CA SER A 229 -14.45 -3.78 21.78
C SER A 229 -13.48 -4.35 20.72
N SER A 230 -13.46 -3.78 19.51
CA SER A 230 -12.51 -4.17 18.48
C SER A 230 -11.05 -4.00 18.94
N ASP A 231 -10.76 -2.94 19.69
CA ASP A 231 -9.43 -2.69 20.26
C ASP A 231 -9.02 -3.79 21.26
N ASP A 232 -9.94 -4.20 22.14
CA ASP A 232 -9.68 -5.29 23.10
C ASP A 232 -9.47 -6.63 22.39
N ALA A 233 -10.24 -6.91 21.34
CA ALA A 233 -10.10 -8.13 20.54
C ALA A 233 -8.73 -8.20 19.86
N ILE A 234 -8.27 -7.09 19.29
CA ILE A 234 -6.94 -6.98 18.65
C ILE A 234 -5.83 -7.23 19.66
N GLN A 235 -5.95 -6.63 20.85
CA GLN A 235 -4.97 -6.82 21.92
C GLN A 235 -4.90 -8.29 22.36
N GLN A 236 -6.04 -8.94 22.55
CA GLN A 236 -6.09 -10.36 22.95
C GLN A 236 -5.58 -11.30 21.86
N ILE A 237 -5.92 -11.05 20.59
CA ILE A 237 -5.38 -11.81 19.44
C ILE A 237 -3.85 -11.67 19.36
N GLY A 238 -3.35 -10.43 19.52
CA GLY A 238 -1.92 -10.16 19.58
C GLY A 238 -1.25 -10.93 20.71
N GLN A 239 -1.83 -10.89 21.91
CA GLN A 239 -1.32 -11.62 23.07
C GLN A 239 -1.18 -13.12 22.80
N ILE A 240 -2.23 -13.78 22.29
CA ILE A 240 -2.20 -15.21 21.96
C ILE A 240 -1.10 -15.52 20.95
N PHE A 241 -0.98 -14.71 19.89
CA PHE A 241 0.04 -14.89 18.87
C PHE A 241 1.44 -14.80 19.49
N PHE A 242 1.71 -13.76 20.28
CA PHE A 242 3.02 -13.53 20.87
C PHE A 242 3.41 -14.57 21.91
N GLU A 243 2.52 -14.93 22.82
CA GLU A 243 2.80 -15.98 23.81
C GLU A 243 3.16 -17.32 23.14
N GLY A 244 2.62 -17.58 21.95
CA GLY A 244 2.94 -18.76 21.15
C GLY A 244 4.30 -18.74 20.46
N ILE A 245 4.88 -17.57 20.18
CA ILE A 245 6.12 -17.42 19.41
C ILE A 245 7.30 -16.82 20.21
N THR A 246 7.07 -16.38 21.44
CA THR A 246 8.13 -15.84 22.31
C THR A 246 8.91 -16.99 22.95
N ASN A 247 10.22 -16.82 23.15
CA ASN A 247 10.98 -17.77 23.96
C ASN A 247 10.47 -17.74 25.40
N LYS A 248 10.01 -18.89 25.91
CA LYS A 248 9.75 -19.05 27.34
C LYS A 248 11.10 -19.16 28.03
N HIS A 249 11.49 -18.16 28.82
CA HIS A 249 12.61 -18.34 29.74
C HIS A 249 12.26 -19.51 30.68
N PRO A 250 13.16 -20.48 30.89
CA PRO A 250 12.97 -21.56 31.85
C PRO A 250 12.91 -21.04 33.29
#